data_AF-Q7WT02-F1
#
_entry.id   AF-Q7WT02-F1
#
_cell.length_a   1.000
_cell.length_b   1.000
_cell.length_c   1.000
_cell.angle_alpha   90.00
_cell.angle_beta   90.00
_cell.angle_gamma   90.00
#
_symmetry.space_group_name_H-M   'P 1'
#
loop_
_entity.id
_entity.type
_entity.pdbx_description
1 polymer ?
#
loop_
_entity_poly.entity_id
_entity_poly.type
_entity_poly.pdbx_seq_one_letter_code
_entity_poly.pdbx_strand_id
1 'polypeptide(L)'
;MNNLELETYTPTSQEDWRKWLEENHQSKQSIWLIYYTKKSDNPSLTWREAVDEALCFSWIDSTQKKIDEFSFMQFFSKRKPKSIWSKINKDKVQELIDPTKMTKAGFESVEVTKKNGSWTILDEVEELIIPKN
;
A
#
# COMPACT_ATOMS: atom_id res chain seq x y z
N MET A 1 11.40 -10.99 24.37
CA MET A 1 10.91 -10.06 23.32
C MET A 1 11.34 -10.66 21.99
N ASN A 2 10.43 -11.31 21.26
CA ASN A 2 10.80 -11.92 19.98
C ASN A 2 11.01 -10.80 18.97
N ASN A 3 12.27 -10.52 18.71
CA ASN A 3 12.73 -9.73 17.58
C ASN A 3 12.46 -10.60 16.33
N LEU A 4 11.20 -10.69 15.92
CA LEU A 4 10.86 -11.22 14.61
C LEU A 4 11.45 -10.21 13.64
N GLU A 5 12.62 -10.53 13.10
CA GLU A 5 13.13 -9.87 11.91
C GLU A 5 12.01 -9.97 10.87
N LEU A 6 11.32 -8.85 10.66
CA LEU A 6 10.24 -8.79 9.69
C LEU A 6 10.87 -9.06 8.32
N GLU A 7 10.28 -10.01 7.60
CA GLU A 7 10.70 -10.42 6.27
C GLU A 7 10.91 -9.20 5.36
N THR A 8 11.96 -9.26 4.53
CA THR A 8 12.27 -8.25 3.52
C THR A 8 12.13 -8.85 2.14
N TYR A 9 11.75 -8.03 1.16
CA TYR A 9 11.70 -8.41 -0.25
C TYR A 9 12.16 -7.23 -1.11
N THR A 10 12.96 -7.51 -2.13
CA THR A 10 13.56 -6.50 -3.01
C THR A 10 13.06 -6.70 -4.44
N PRO A 11 11.86 -6.17 -4.78
CA PRO A 11 11.33 -6.29 -6.13
C PRO A 11 12.14 -5.46 -7.13
N THR A 12 12.34 -6.03 -8.30
CA THR A 12 13.08 -5.40 -9.41
C THR A 12 12.18 -4.63 -10.38
N SER A 13 10.87 -4.89 -10.37
CA SER A 13 9.87 -4.20 -11.19
C SER A 13 8.48 -4.21 -10.54
N GLN A 14 7.52 -3.51 -11.17
CA GLN A 14 6.11 -3.55 -10.77
C GLN A 14 5.52 -4.98 -10.89
N GLU A 15 5.85 -5.71 -11.95
CA GLU A 15 5.38 -7.07 -12.20
C GLU A 15 5.92 -8.06 -11.16
N ASP A 16 7.18 -7.91 -10.77
CA ASP A 16 7.83 -8.72 -9.74
C ASP A 16 7.10 -8.56 -8.39
N TRP A 17 6.80 -7.32 -8.01
CA TRP A 17 6.00 -7.03 -6.82
C TRP A 17 4.58 -7.59 -6.91
N ARG A 18 3.91 -7.43 -8.06
CA ARG A 18 2.58 -8.01 -8.28
C ARG A 18 2.58 -9.53 -8.10
N LYS A 19 3.58 -10.23 -8.66
CA LYS A 19 3.72 -11.68 -8.53
C LYS A 19 3.86 -12.09 -7.06
N TRP A 20 4.69 -11.37 -6.30
CA TRP A 20 4.81 -11.63 -4.86
C TRP A 20 3.46 -11.49 -4.15
N LEU A 21 2.70 -10.42 -4.45
CA LEU A 21 1.37 -10.22 -3.89
C LEU A 21 0.39 -11.33 -4.28
N GLU A 22 0.37 -11.76 -5.54
CA GLU A 22 -0.49 -12.86 -6.00
C GLU A 22 -0.29 -14.13 -5.16
N GLU A 23 0.97 -14.47 -4.87
CA GLU A 23 1.34 -15.66 -4.10
C GLU A 23 1.13 -15.48 -2.57
N ASN A 24 1.26 -14.26 -2.05
CA ASN A 24 1.44 -14.05 -0.60
C ASN A 24 0.36 -13.19 0.08
N HIS A 25 -0.45 -12.44 -0.67
CA HIS A 25 -1.36 -11.44 -0.10
C HIS A 25 -2.39 -12.03 0.88
N GLN A 26 -2.67 -13.34 0.83
CA GLN A 26 -3.59 -14.01 1.76
C GLN A 26 -2.89 -14.66 2.95
N SER A 27 -1.67 -15.17 2.77
CA SER A 27 -0.94 -15.92 3.80
C SER A 27 -0.09 -15.03 4.71
N LYS A 28 0.51 -13.96 4.15
CA LYS A 28 1.36 -13.01 4.88
C LYS A 28 0.54 -11.87 5.49
N GLN A 29 1.07 -11.23 6.52
CA GLN A 29 0.42 -10.07 7.17
C GLN A 29 1.09 -8.74 6.82
N SER A 30 2.40 -8.79 6.59
CA SER A 30 3.22 -7.63 6.31
C SER A 30 4.57 -8.02 5.72
N ILE A 31 5.24 -7.06 5.09
CA ILE A 31 6.60 -7.18 4.57
C ILE A 31 7.30 -5.82 4.54
N TRP A 32 8.62 -5.81 4.61
CA TRP A 32 9.42 -4.65 4.22
C TRP A 32 9.84 -4.78 2.75
N LEU A 33 9.38 -3.87 1.90
CA LEU A 33 9.92 -3.75 0.55
C LEU A 33 11.18 -2.91 0.56
N ILE A 34 12.26 -3.40 -0.04
CA ILE A 34 13.50 -2.66 -0.25
C ILE A 34 13.46 -2.03 -1.64
N TYR A 35 13.83 -0.76 -1.68
CA TYR A 35 13.93 0.07 -2.88
C TYR A 35 15.37 0.51 -3.05
N TYR A 36 15.79 0.62 -4.31
CA TYR A 36 17.04 1.28 -4.66
C TYR A 36 16.78 2.71 -5.12
N THR A 37 17.64 3.63 -4.70
CA THR A 37 17.59 5.03 -5.12
C THR A 37 18.16 5.18 -6.53
N LYS A 38 17.92 6.33 -7.17
CA LYS A 38 18.50 6.65 -8.48
C LYS A 38 20.04 6.70 -8.52
N LYS A 39 20.70 6.66 -7.35
CA LYS A 39 22.17 6.59 -7.25
C LYS A 39 22.69 5.15 -7.38
N SER A 40 21.81 4.17 -7.24
CA SER A 40 22.13 2.75 -7.38
C SER A 40 21.98 2.34 -8.84
N ASP A 41 22.84 1.44 -9.30
CA ASP A 41 22.70 0.80 -10.63
C ASP A 41 21.71 -0.38 -10.62
N ASN A 42 21.14 -0.71 -9.45
CA ASN A 42 20.18 -1.81 -9.32
C ASN A 42 18.77 -1.38 -9.77
N PRO A 43 18.03 -2.25 -10.50
CA PRO A 43 16.65 -1.97 -10.86
C PRO A 43 15.75 -1.88 -9.62
N SER A 44 14.76 -1.00 -9.67
CA SER A 44 13.78 -0.85 -8.61
C SER A 44 12.49 -0.27 -9.17
N LEU A 45 11.37 -0.67 -8.58
CA LEU A 45 10.09 -0.02 -8.82
C LEU A 45 9.99 1.33 -8.08
N THR A 46 9.14 2.20 -8.59
CA THR A 46 8.79 3.44 -7.91
C THR A 46 7.83 3.16 -6.75
N TRP A 47 7.79 4.07 -5.77
CA TRP A 47 6.79 4.02 -4.70
C TRP A 47 5.35 4.02 -5.25
N ARG A 48 5.09 4.76 -6.33
CA ARG A 48 3.77 4.81 -6.97
C ARG A 48 3.35 3.42 -7.46
N GLU A 49 4.22 2.74 -8.21
CA GLU A 49 3.95 1.38 -8.71
C GLU A 49 3.73 0.39 -7.56
N ALA A 50 4.52 0.49 -6.50
CA ALA A 50 4.37 -0.39 -5.33
C ALA A 50 3.02 -0.21 -4.61
N VAL A 51 2.59 1.04 -4.42
CA VAL A 51 1.30 1.36 -3.80
C VAL A 51 0.14 0.95 -4.71
N ASP A 52 0.26 1.17 -6.02
CA ASP A 52 -0.79 0.84 -6.97
C ASP A 52 -1.07 -0.67 -6.99
N GLU A 53 -0.01 -1.50 -7.02
CA GLU A 53 -0.18 -2.95 -6.88
C GLU A 53 -0.66 -3.33 -5.48
N ALA A 54 -0.14 -2.74 -4.40
CA ALA A 54 -0.58 -3.06 -3.05
C ALA A 54 -2.10 -2.82 -2.86
N LEU A 55 -2.64 -1.71 -3.39
CA LEU A 55 -4.07 -1.41 -3.36
C LEU A 55 -4.89 -2.48 -4.09
N CYS A 56 -4.39 -2.99 -5.22
CA CYS A 56 -5.05 -4.07 -5.96
C CYS A 56 -5.30 -5.32 -5.11
N PHE A 57 -4.49 -5.57 -4.07
CA PHE A 57 -4.59 -6.74 -3.19
C PHE A 57 -5.09 -6.40 -1.78
N SER A 58 -5.61 -5.19 -1.53
CA SER A 58 -6.01 -4.70 -0.21
C SER A 58 -4.84 -4.61 0.80
N TRP A 59 -3.67 -4.19 0.33
CA TRP A 59 -2.51 -3.84 1.14
C TRP A 59 -2.29 -2.32 1.15
N ILE A 60 -1.51 -1.83 2.12
CA ILE A 60 -1.17 -0.41 2.30
C ILE A 60 0.24 -0.26 2.84
N ASP A 61 0.90 0.83 2.45
CA ASP A 61 2.20 1.22 2.97
C ASP A 61 2.09 2.04 4.28
N SER A 62 3.16 2.09 5.06
CA SER A 62 3.24 3.01 6.20
C SER A 62 4.64 3.58 6.44
N THR A 63 5.45 2.89 7.25
CA THR A 63 6.73 3.40 7.72
C THR A 63 7.79 3.25 6.65
N GLN A 64 8.51 4.34 6.37
CA GLN A 64 9.74 4.31 5.57
C GLN A 64 10.96 4.33 6.49
N LYS A 65 12.02 3.60 6.13
CA LYS A 65 13.33 3.66 6.79
C LYS A 65 14.45 3.68 5.77
N LYS A 66 15.42 4.58 5.96
CA LYS A 66 16.66 4.55 5.20
C LYS A 66 17.51 3.35 5.65
N ILE A 67 18.11 2.64 4.70
CA ILE A 67 19.07 1.57 4.96
C ILE A 67 20.48 2.17 4.82
N ASP A 68 20.79 2.71 3.64
CA ASP A 68 22.07 3.31 3.30
C ASP A 68 21.89 4.45 2.26
N GLU A 69 22.97 4.89 1.60
CA GLU A 69 22.92 5.93 0.56
C GLU A 69 22.18 5.49 -0.72
N PHE A 70 22.17 4.19 -0.99
CA PHE A 70 21.68 3.60 -2.23
C PHE A 70 20.33 2.90 -2.06
N SER A 71 19.86 2.71 -0.82
CA SER A 71 18.64 1.96 -0.55
C SER A 71 17.84 2.45 0.67
N PHE A 72 16.54 2.21 0.60
CA PHE A 72 15.59 2.42 1.69
C PHE A 72 14.55 1.29 1.68
N MET A 73 13.81 1.14 2.78
CA MET A 73 12.71 0.19 2.87
C MET A 73 11.41 0.88 3.25
N GLN A 74 10.31 0.33 2.75
CA GLN A 74 8.94 0.76 3.05
C GLN A 74 8.16 -0.43 3.58
N PHE A 75 7.47 -0.23 4.70
CA PHE A 75 6.62 -1.27 5.28
C PHE A 75 5.30 -1.34 4.54
N PHE A 76 4.89 -2.55 4.16
CA PHE A 76 3.58 -2.86 3.59
C PHE A 76 2.87 -3.89 4.45
N SER A 77 1.54 -3.74 4.58
CA SER A 77 0.72 -4.68 5.33
C SER A 77 -0.69 -4.78 4.79
N LYS A 78 -1.38 -5.85 5.15
CA LYS A 78 -2.81 -5.98 4.89
C LYS A 78 -3.59 -4.83 5.55
N ARG A 79 -4.53 -4.27 4.79
CA ARG A 79 -5.49 -3.31 5.34
C ARG A 79 -6.42 -4.04 6.31
N LYS A 80 -6.71 -3.38 7.42
CA LYS A 80 -7.75 -3.82 8.36
C LYS A 80 -9.09 -3.23 7.89
N PRO A 81 -10.23 -3.85 8.22
CA PRO A 81 -11.55 -3.31 7.85
C PRO A 81 -11.78 -1.86 8.29
N LYS A 82 -11.17 -1.43 9.41
CA LYS A 82 -11.25 -0.07 9.97
C LYS A 82 -10.08 0.83 9.57
N SER A 83 -9.27 0.42 8.59
CA SER A 83 -8.17 1.26 8.10
C SER A 83 -8.74 2.50 7.42
N ILE A 84 -8.28 3.66 7.86
CA ILE A 84 -8.66 4.97 7.30
C ILE A 84 -8.14 5.09 5.85
N TRP A 85 -8.88 5.80 5.00
CA TRP A 85 -8.52 6.06 3.61
C TRP A 85 -8.21 7.54 3.39
N SER A 86 -6.98 7.84 2.98
CA SER A 86 -6.59 9.18 2.52
C SER A 86 -7.13 9.47 1.12
N LYS A 87 -7.27 10.75 0.78
CA LYS A 87 -7.61 11.24 -0.57
C LYS A 87 -6.77 10.60 -1.65
N ILE A 88 -5.45 10.60 -1.48
CA ILE A 88 -4.50 10.02 -2.45
C ILE A 88 -4.82 8.54 -2.71
N ASN A 89 -5.12 7.75 -1.69
CA ASN A 89 -5.43 6.33 -1.87
C ASN A 89 -6.83 6.12 -2.46
N LYS A 90 -7.80 6.99 -2.16
CA LYS A 90 -9.13 6.99 -2.79
C LYS A 90 -9.01 7.28 -4.29
N ASP A 91 -8.25 8.32 -4.65
CA ASP A 91 -8.01 8.74 -6.04
C ASP A 91 -7.31 7.62 -6.83
N LYS A 92 -6.25 7.01 -6.26
CA LYS A 92 -5.59 5.84 -6.85
C LYS A 92 -6.53 4.67 -7.06
N VAL A 93 -7.39 4.37 -6.09
CA VAL A 93 -8.38 3.30 -6.25
C VAL A 93 -9.35 3.61 -7.40
N GLN A 94 -9.78 4.85 -7.56
CA GLN A 94 -10.61 5.24 -8.71
C GLN A 94 -9.87 5.03 -10.04
N GLU A 95 -8.60 5.45 -10.12
CA GLU A 95 -7.72 5.20 -11.28
C GLU A 95 -7.50 3.70 -11.56
N LEU A 96 -7.55 2.85 -10.53
CA LEU A 96 -7.27 1.40 -10.63
C LEU A 96 -8.52 0.53 -10.81
N ILE A 97 -9.72 1.04 -10.51
CA ILE A 97 -11.00 0.36 -10.75
C ILE A 97 -11.39 0.44 -12.23
N ASP A 98 -10.99 1.49 -12.94
CA ASP A 98 -11.22 1.68 -14.37
C ASP A 98 -10.40 0.70 -15.27
N PRO A 99 -9.18 0.26 -14.87
CA PRO A 99 -8.47 -0.85 -15.50
C PRO A 99 -8.74 -2.22 -14.84
N THR A 100 -8.58 -3.30 -15.62
CA THR A 100 -8.75 -4.71 -15.22
C THR A 100 -7.72 -5.24 -14.19
N LYS A 101 -7.00 -4.37 -13.48
CA LYS A 101 -5.89 -4.73 -12.57
C LYS A 101 -6.33 -5.03 -11.14
N MET A 102 -7.41 -4.39 -10.68
CA MET A 102 -7.94 -4.56 -9.33
C MET A 102 -8.40 -6.00 -9.09
N THR A 103 -7.96 -6.61 -7.99
CA THR A 103 -8.37 -7.97 -7.65
C THR A 103 -9.64 -7.98 -6.82
N LYS A 104 -10.27 -9.15 -6.68
CA LYS A 104 -11.42 -9.36 -5.80
C LYS A 104 -11.16 -8.86 -4.37
N ALA A 105 -9.97 -9.11 -3.82
CA ALA A 105 -9.59 -8.67 -2.47
C ALA A 105 -9.58 -7.14 -2.35
N GLY A 106 -9.04 -6.45 -3.36
CA GLY A 106 -9.04 -4.99 -3.42
C GLY A 106 -10.46 -4.42 -3.46
N PHE A 107 -11.32 -4.96 -4.34
CA PHE A 107 -12.73 -4.55 -4.42
C PHE A 107 -13.49 -4.76 -3.11
N GLU A 108 -13.36 -5.93 -2.49
CA GLU A 108 -14.03 -6.24 -1.21
C GLU A 108 -13.62 -5.27 -0.10
N SER A 109 -12.35 -4.87 -0.05
CA SER A 109 -11.85 -3.89 0.92
C SER A 109 -12.50 -2.51 0.77
N VAL A 110 -12.65 -2.04 -0.47
CA VAL A 110 -13.35 -0.80 -0.79
C VAL A 110 -14.81 -0.88 -0.37
N GLU A 111 -15.49 -1.98 -0.67
CA GLU A 111 -16.90 -2.17 -0.31
C GLU A 111 -17.12 -2.26 1.20
N VAL A 112 -16.25 -2.96 1.94
CA VAL A 112 -16.32 -3.04 3.41
C VAL A 112 -16.14 -1.66 4.04
N THR A 113 -15.19 -0.87 3.55
CA THR A 113 -14.85 0.43 4.13
C THR A 113 -15.88 1.51 3.80
N LYS A 114 -16.54 1.43 2.64
CA LYS A 114 -17.75 2.23 2.36
C LYS A 114 -18.89 1.89 3.31
N LYS A 115 -19.18 0.59 3.51
CA LYS A 115 -20.27 0.14 4.39
C LYS A 115 -20.07 0.50 5.85
N ASN A 116 -18.83 0.50 6.32
CA ASN A 116 -18.52 0.80 7.72
C ASN A 116 -18.14 2.26 7.99
N GLY A 117 -18.23 3.13 6.98
CA GLY A 117 -17.94 4.56 7.08
C GLY A 117 -16.46 4.93 7.12
N SER A 118 -15.52 3.96 7.17
CA SER A 118 -14.08 4.26 7.24
C SER A 118 -13.53 4.92 5.97
N TRP A 119 -14.28 4.83 4.87
CA TRP A 119 -13.96 5.49 3.60
C TRP A 119 -14.00 7.03 3.68
N THR A 120 -14.92 7.60 4.47
CA THR A 120 -15.19 9.05 4.49
C THR A 120 -14.69 9.76 5.75
N ILE A 121 -14.03 9.04 6.67
CA ILE A 121 -13.58 9.59 7.98
C ILE A 121 -12.72 10.85 7.83
N LEU A 122 -11.90 10.93 6.79
CA LEU A 122 -10.99 12.06 6.59
C LEU A 122 -11.56 13.15 5.71
N ASP A 123 -12.76 13.00 5.13
CA ASP A 123 -13.25 13.91 4.08
C ASP A 123 -13.35 15.35 4.60
N GLU A 124 -13.98 15.56 5.75
CA GLU A 124 -14.10 16.91 6.35
C GLU A 124 -12.74 17.51 6.73
N VAL A 125 -11.81 16.68 7.22
CA VAL A 125 -10.45 17.11 7.58
C VAL A 125 -9.67 17.50 6.32
N GLU A 126 -9.79 16.72 5.25
CA GLU A 126 -9.16 16.95 3.95
C GLU A 126 -9.75 18.16 3.22
N GLU A 127 -11.03 18.48 3.47
CA GLU A 127 -11.73 19.67 2.98
C GLU A 127 -11.57 20.89 3.90
N LEU A 128 -10.83 20.76 5.01
CA LEU A 128 -10.58 21.81 5.99
C LEU A 128 -11.89 22.39 6.58
N ILE A 129 -12.92 21.54 6.72
CA ILE A 129 -14.18 21.90 7.36
C ILE A 129 -13.97 21.98 8.87
N ILE A 130 -14.30 23.12 9.45
CA ILE A 130 -14.29 23.32 10.90
C ILE A 130 -15.64 22.88 11.46
N PRO A 131 -15.69 21.92 12.42
CA PRO A 131 -16.95 21.50 13.04
C PRO A 131 -17.66 22.67 13.69
N LYS A 132 -18.99 22.74 13.54
CA LYS A 132 -19.79 23.70 14.30
C LYS A 132 -19.87 23.20 15.75
N ASN A 133 -19.45 24.06 16.68
CA ASN A 133 -19.47 23.82 18.13
C ASN A 133 -20.82 23.31 18.64
#